data_AF-A0A2N0B558-F1
#
_entry.id   AF-A0A2N0B558-F1
#
_cell.length_a   1.000
_cell.length_b   1.000
_cell.length_c   1.000
_cell.angle_alpha   90.00
_cell.angle_beta   90.00
_cell.angle_gamma   90.00
#
_symmetry.space_group_name_H-M   'P 1'
#
loop_
_entity.id
_entity.type
_entity.pdbx_description
1 polymer ?
#
loop_
_entity_poly.entity_id
_entity_poly.type
_entity_poly.pdbx_seq_one_letter_code
_entity_poly.pdbx_strand_id
1 'polypeptide(L)'
;MHYNRIPNTITVYFSELADQSLRLAENILKGLLHRTDSPVEPGTVLELKLGTISLSGAIQIPVKVIRCEKISGSEYDLYLNYTEKDFNKVQEIEDLIRDLS
;
A
#
# COMPACT_ATOMS: atom_id res chain seq x y z
N MET A 1 6.89 5.10 12.91
CA MET A 1 6.82 4.70 11.49
C MET A 1 6.10 5.80 10.73
N HIS A 2 6.64 6.23 9.58
CA HIS A 2 6.02 7.28 8.76
C HIS A 2 5.18 6.64 7.66
N TYR A 3 3.97 7.14 7.41
CA TYR A 3 3.07 6.61 6.38
C TYR A 3 2.85 7.65 5.30
N ASN A 4 3.23 7.31 4.07
CA ASN A 4 3.03 8.16 2.90
C ASN A 4 1.65 7.92 2.31
N ARG A 5 0.86 8.98 2.17
CA ARG A 5 -0.47 8.89 1.55
C ARG A 5 -0.29 8.68 0.05
N ILE A 6 -0.92 7.63 -0.48
CA ILE A 6 -0.99 7.42 -1.92
C ILE A 6 -1.90 8.52 -2.51
N PRO A 7 -1.41 9.34 -3.46
CA PRO A 7 -2.20 10.38 -4.10
C PRO A 7 -3.42 9.81 -4.83
N ASN A 8 -4.53 10.55 -4.83
CA ASN A 8 -5.75 10.14 -5.53
C ASN A 8 -5.60 10.11 -7.07
N THR A 9 -4.51 10.67 -7.60
CA THR A 9 -4.15 10.63 -9.03
C THR A 9 -3.60 9.27 -9.45
N ILE A 10 -3.15 8.44 -8.49
CA ILE A 10 -2.67 7.08 -8.74
C ILE A 10 -3.85 6.13 -8.64
N THR A 11 -4.06 5.32 -9.67
CA THR A 11 -5.07 4.27 -9.60
C THR A 11 -4.55 3.11 -8.76
N VAL A 12 -5.25 2.77 -7.70
CA VAL A 12 -4.87 1.71 -6.77
C VAL A 12 -5.82 0.53 -6.92
N TYR A 13 -5.25 -0.67 -7.08
CA TYR A 13 -6.01 -1.91 -7.02
C TYR A 13 -5.45 -2.78 -5.90
N PHE A 14 -6.35 -3.44 -5.17
CA PHE A 14 -6.01 -4.44 -4.17
C PHE A 14 -6.62 -5.79 -4.54
N SER A 15 -5.82 -6.84 -4.42
CA SER A 15 -6.25 -8.24 -4.40
C SER A 15 -5.82 -8.87 -3.08
N GLU A 16 -6.71 -9.57 -2.39
CA GLU A 16 -6.32 -10.33 -1.20
C GLU A 16 -5.42 -11.50 -1.61
N LEU A 17 -4.27 -11.63 -0.96
CA LEU A 17 -3.37 -12.75 -1.15
C LEU A 17 -3.69 -13.82 -0.10
N ALA A 18 -4.16 -14.98 -0.55
CA ALA A 18 -4.52 -16.08 0.33
C ALA A 18 -3.32 -16.58 1.15
N ASP A 19 -3.49 -16.59 2.48
CA ASP A 19 -2.73 -17.33 3.50
C ASP A 19 -1.20 -17.41 3.27
N GLN A 20 -0.57 -16.28 2.93
CA GLN A 20 0.88 -16.19 2.93
C GLN A 20 1.36 -15.59 4.26
N SER A 21 2.21 -16.34 4.98
CA SER A 21 2.93 -15.86 6.16
C SER A 21 4.04 -14.88 5.76
N LEU A 22 3.69 -13.83 5.01
CA LEU A 22 4.60 -12.76 4.64
C LEU A 22 4.91 -11.94 5.88
N ARG A 23 6.20 -11.92 6.23
CA ARG A 23 6.72 -11.08 7.30
C ARG A 23 6.85 -9.65 6.80
N LEU A 24 6.73 -8.71 7.72
CA LEU A 24 7.02 -7.30 7.44
C LEU A 24 8.50 -7.15 7.07
N ALA A 25 8.78 -6.21 6.19
CA ALA A 25 10.15 -5.80 5.90
C ALA A 25 10.65 -4.92 7.08
N GLU A 26 11.28 -5.56 8.08
CA GLU A 26 11.70 -4.93 9.34
C GLU A 26 12.70 -3.76 9.15
N ASN A 27 13.41 -3.73 8.02
CA ASN A 27 14.34 -2.67 7.65
C ASN A 27 13.68 -1.46 6.95
N ILE A 28 12.38 -1.53 6.66
CA ILE A 28 11.64 -0.46 6.00
C ILE A 28 10.83 0.30 7.06
N LEU A 29 11.27 1.52 7.37
CA LEU A 29 10.64 2.38 8.38
C LEU A 29 9.51 3.27 7.82
N LYS A 30 9.06 2.96 6.61
CA LYS A 30 7.98 3.65 5.89
C LYS A 30 6.83 2.69 5.61
N GLY A 31 5.62 3.22 5.57
CA GLY A 31 4.42 2.51 5.14
C GLY A 31 3.59 3.37 4.20
N LEU A 32 2.49 2.80 3.72
CA LEU A 32 1.54 3.45 2.83
C LEU A 32 0.23 3.73 3.56
N LEU A 33 -0.41 4.83 3.19
CA LEU A 33 -1.73 5.21 3.65
C LEU A 33 -2.66 5.36 2.44
N HIS A 34 -3.75 4.62 2.44
CA HIS A 34 -4.75 4.66 1.37
C HIS A 34 -6.16 4.73 1.92
N ARG A 35 -7.05 5.46 1.24
CA ARG A 35 -8.46 5.55 1.62
C ARG A 35 -9.30 4.56 0.81
N THR A 36 -10.09 3.77 1.50
CA THR A 36 -10.98 2.76 0.92
C THR A 36 -12.42 2.99 1.38
N ASP A 37 -13.39 2.46 0.63
CA ASP A 37 -14.81 2.43 0.98
C ASP A 37 -15.23 1.17 1.76
N SER A 38 -14.28 0.26 1.96
CA SER A 38 -14.52 -1.08 2.50
C SER A 38 -13.51 -1.39 3.61
N PRO A 39 -13.95 -1.86 4.80
CA PRO A 39 -13.03 -2.20 5.87
C PRO A 39 -12.17 -3.41 5.48
N VAL A 40 -10.90 -3.40 5.91
CA VAL A 40 -9.99 -4.54 5.75
C VAL A 40 -9.38 -4.90 7.10
N GLU A 41 -9.31 -6.20 7.40
CA GLU A 41 -8.83 -6.68 8.69
C GLU A 41 -7.31 -6.43 8.86
N PRO A 42 -6.86 -5.92 10.02
CA PRO A 42 -5.44 -5.89 10.34
C PRO A 42 -4.84 -7.29 10.33
N GLY A 43 -3.72 -7.45 9.64
CA GLY A 43 -3.07 -8.75 9.41
C GLY A 43 -3.29 -9.29 8.01
N THR A 44 -4.32 -8.85 7.29
CA THR A 44 -4.56 -9.23 5.90
C THR A 44 -3.40 -8.81 5.02
N VAL A 45 -2.97 -9.73 4.14
CA VAL A 45 -1.96 -9.47 3.12
C VAL A 45 -2.68 -9.15 1.81
N LEU A 46 -2.37 -8.00 1.24
CA LEU A 46 -2.91 -7.53 -0.03
C LEU A 46 -1.80 -7.46 -1.06
N GLU A 47 -2.09 -7.84 -2.28
CA GLU A 47 -1.33 -7.43 -3.44
C GLU A 47 -1.78 -6.02 -3.85
N LEU A 48 -0.88 -5.06 -3.66
CA LEU A 48 -1.07 -3.68 -4.10
C LEU A 48 -0.58 -3.55 -5.54
N LYS A 49 -1.46 -3.10 -6.43
CA LYS A 49 -1.10 -2.71 -7.80
C LYS A 49 -1.32 -1.22 -7.99
N LEU A 50 -0.25 -0.50 -8.32
CA LEU A 50 -0.28 0.92 -8.66
C LEU A 50 -0.29 1.08 -10.18
N GLY A 51 -1.38 1.63 -10.71
CA GLY A 51 -1.51 2.01 -12.11
C GLY A 51 -1.23 3.49 -12.30
N THR A 52 -0.18 3.83 -13.04
CA THR A 52 0.06 5.18 -13.56
C THR A 52 -0.62 5.33 -14.91
N ILE A 53 -1.10 6.53 -15.22
CA ILE A 53 -1.68 6.87 -16.53
C ILE A 53 -0.58 7.00 -17.59
N SER A 54 0.71 7.02 -17.20
CA SER A 54 1.86 7.23 -18.08
C SER A 54 2.89 6.11 -18.02
N LEU A 55 2.96 5.33 -19.12
CA LEU A 55 4.08 4.61 -19.75
C LEU A 55 5.02 3.67 -18.95
N SER A 56 5.05 3.67 -17.62
CA SER A 56 5.78 2.66 -16.84
C SER A 56 4.81 1.59 -16.35
N GLY A 57 5.16 0.32 -16.54
CA GLY A 57 4.30 -0.83 -16.21
C GLY A 57 3.74 -0.76 -14.79
N ALA A 58 2.57 -1.38 -14.59
CA ALA A 58 1.95 -1.40 -13.27
C ALA A 58 2.88 -2.04 -12.23
N ILE A 59 3.20 -1.30 -11.16
CA ILE A 59 4.02 -1.82 -10.06
C ILE A 59 3.12 -2.67 -9.17
N GLN A 60 3.56 -3.89 -8.87
CA GLN A 60 2.84 -4.86 -8.04
C GLN A 60 3.71 -5.27 -6.86
N ILE A 61 3.18 -5.13 -5.64
CA ILE A 61 3.93 -5.44 -4.42
C ILE A 61 2.99 -5.99 -3.34
N PRO A 62 3.38 -7.03 -2.58
CA PRO A 62 2.61 -7.43 -1.43
C PRO A 62 2.81 -6.43 -0.29
N VAL A 63 1.71 -6.10 0.38
CA VAL A 63 1.63 -5.24 1.56
C VAL A 63 0.78 -5.90 2.62
N LYS A 64 1.01 -5.54 3.88
CA LYS A 64 0.23 -6.04 5.00
C LYS A 64 -0.53 -4.90 5.66
N VAL A 65 -1.82 -5.10 5.88
CA VAL A 65 -2.66 -4.16 6.64
C VAL A 65 -2.21 -4.22 8.09
N ILE A 66 -1.77 -3.10 8.64
CA ILE A 66 -1.39 -2.98 10.06
C ILE A 66 -2.55 -2.40 10.86
N ARG A 67 -3.31 -1.50 10.23
CA ARG A 67 -4.41 -0.80 10.88
C ARG A 67 -5.42 -0.34 9.84
N CYS A 68 -6.70 -0.42 10.19
CA CYS A 68 -7.81 0.10 9.40
C CYS A 68 -8.65 0.99 10.34
N GLU A 69 -8.68 2.30 10.07
CA GLU A 69 -9.40 3.27 10.90
C GLU A 69 -10.60 3.82 10.14
N LYS A 70 -11.78 3.76 10.76
CA LYS A 70 -12.98 4.38 10.20
C LYS A 70 -12.88 5.90 10.32
N ILE A 71 -13.13 6.61 9.24
CA ILE A 71 -13.07 8.08 9.21
C ILE A 71 -14.46 8.67 9.29
N SER A 72 -15.31 8.37 8.31
CA SER A 72 -16.66 8.92 8.20
C SER A 72 -17.52 8.04 7.29
N GLY A 73 -18.82 7.90 7.57
CA GLY A 73 -19.72 7.12 6.70
C GLY A 73 -19.22 5.69 6.44
N SER A 74 -18.87 5.42 5.18
CA SER A 74 -18.25 4.16 4.70
C SER A 74 -16.76 4.32 4.33
N GLU A 75 -16.10 5.40 4.71
CA GLU A 75 -14.68 5.63 4.42
C GLU A 75 -13.78 5.14 5.55
N TYR A 76 -12.70 4.47 5.14
CA TYR A 76 -11.67 3.95 6.03
C TYR A 76 -10.27 4.36 5.53
N ASP A 77 -9.37 4.69 6.45
CA ASP A 77 -7.95 4.88 6.17
C ASP A 77 -7.23 3.55 6.49
N LEU A 78 -6.60 2.95 5.46
CA LEU A 78 -5.78 1.75 5.55
C LEU A 78 -4.31 2.14 5.72
N TYR A 79 -3.72 1.66 6.80
CA TYR A 79 -2.28 1.76 7.07
C TYR A 79 -1.63 0.43 6.68
N LEU A 80 -0.74 0.50 5.70
CA LEU A 80 -0.13 -0.65 5.06
C LEU A 80 1.38 -0.61 5.28
N ASN A 81 1.97 -1.76 5.57
CA ASN A 81 3.42 -1.92 5.59
C ASN A 81 3.88 -2.82 4.45
N TYR A 82 5.06 -2.53 3.91
CA TYR A 82 5.70 -3.37 2.91
C TYR A 82 6.07 -4.75 3.51
N THR A 83 5.79 -5.81 2.77
CA THR A 83 6.33 -7.15 3.03
C THR A 83 7.45 -7.53 2.06
N GLU A 84 7.56 -6.78 0.96
CA GLU A 84 8.66 -6.88 -0.01
C GLU A 84 9.99 -6.42 0.63
N LYS A 85 11.03 -7.22 0.37
CA LYS A 85 12.38 -6.99 0.90
C LYS A 85 13.30 -6.33 -0.13
N ASP A 86 12.89 -6.31 -1.39
CA ASP A 86 13.59 -5.56 -2.42
C ASP A 86 13.40 -4.06 -2.22
N PHE A 87 14.44 -3.43 -1.67
CA PHE A 87 14.45 -2.00 -1.38
C PHE A 87 14.32 -1.14 -2.64
N ASN A 88 14.78 -1.61 -3.80
CA ASN A 88 14.70 -0.81 -5.03
C ASN A 88 13.25 -0.65 -5.48
N LYS A 89 12.43 -1.70 -5.38
CA LYS A 89 11.00 -1.63 -5.71
C LYS A 89 10.24 -0.73 -4.74
N VAL A 90 10.58 -0.79 -3.46
CA VAL A 90 9.98 0.08 -2.44
C VAL A 90 10.35 1.53 -2.74
N GLN A 91 11.62 1.79 -3.04
CA GLN A 91 12.09 3.14 -3.38
C GLN A 91 11.39 3.67 -4.64
N GLU A 92 11.18 2.84 -5.66
CA GLU A 92 10.45 3.22 -6.88
C GLU A 92 9.01 3.66 -6.58
N ILE A 93 8.29 2.94 -5.72
CA ILE A 93 6.94 3.30 -5.28
C ILE A 93 6.95 4.62 -4.50
N GLU A 94 7.90 4.77 -3.59
CA GLU A 94 8.04 5.95 -2.75
C GLU A 94 8.39 7.21 -3.58
N ASP A 95 9.25 7.06 -4.59
CA ASP A 95 9.57 8.12 -5.54
C ASP A 95 8.36 8.47 -6.41
N LEU A 96 7.63 7.47 -6.92
CA LEU A 96 6.39 7.69 -7.67
C LEU A 96 5.34 8.45 -6.85
N ILE A 97 5.13 8.06 -5.60
CA ILE A 97 4.19 8.74 -4.70
C ILE A 97 4.64 10.18 -4.47
N ARG A 98 5.93 10.41 -4.22
CA ARG A 98 6.48 11.75 -4.00
C ARG A 98 6.32 12.65 -5.22
N ASP A 99 6.57 12.13 -6.42
CA ASP A 99 6.52 12.91 -7.66
C ASP A 99 5.07 13.30 -8.05
N LEU A 100 4.08 12.60 -7.51
CA LEU A 100 2.65 12.82 -7.79
C LEU A 100 1.84 13.38 -6.61
N SER A 101 2.49 13.63 -5.46
CA SER A 101 1.91 14.25 -4.26
C SER A 101 1.96 15.77 -4.34
#